data_AF-A0A286DYD6-F1
#
_entry.id   AF-A0A286DYD6-F1
#
_cell.length_a   1.000
_cell.length_b   1.000
_cell.length_c   1.000
_cell.angle_alpha   90.00
_cell.angle_beta   90.00
_cell.angle_gamma   90.00
#
_symmetry.space_group_name_H-M   'P 1'
#
loop_
_entity.id
_entity.type
_entity.pdbx_description
1 polymer ?
#
loop_
_entity_poly.entity_id
_entity_poly.type
_entity_poly.pdbx_seq_one_letter_code
_entity_poly.pdbx_strand_id
1 'polypeptide(L)'
;MSRFNQTGYVARFTREKGKPDTTLDVVGWHPETGDALVVDTATGQLRAAGGVRGFVRLDAVDTIVGTLPAEGWRAVWWRDGAQAVVEPIAGWVVTGDGCAYPIGVDAGEMYGDAITGLPGEIEGVELLPPGRELPDADPAVRAA
;
A
#
# COMPACT_ATOMS: atom_id res chain seq x y z
N MET A 1 -5.61 -0.66 6.16
CA MET A 1 -4.65 -0.64 5.04
C MET A 1 -5.28 -1.37 3.87
N SER A 2 -5.70 -0.65 2.84
CA SER A 2 -6.24 -1.24 1.61
C SER A 2 -5.10 -1.94 0.88
N ARG A 3 -5.28 -3.22 0.53
CA ARG A 3 -4.34 -3.96 -0.32
C ARG A 3 -4.74 -3.72 -1.77
N PHE A 4 -3.77 -3.69 -2.66
CA PHE A 4 -3.98 -3.62 -4.10
C PHE A 4 -2.91 -4.44 -4.82
N ASN A 5 -3.22 -4.90 -6.02
CA ASN A 5 -2.25 -5.54 -6.90
C ASN A 5 -2.70 -5.44 -8.37
N GLN A 6 -1.96 -6.03 -9.30
CA GLN A 6 -2.27 -5.91 -10.73
C GLN A 6 -3.54 -6.67 -11.15
N THR A 7 -3.97 -7.68 -10.40
CA THR A 7 -5.11 -8.54 -10.79
C THR A 7 -6.40 -8.16 -10.08
N GLY A 8 -6.33 -7.39 -8.99
CA GLY A 8 -7.47 -7.08 -8.14
C GLY A 8 -7.87 -8.24 -7.22
N TYR A 9 -7.03 -9.29 -7.10
CA TYR A 9 -7.35 -10.45 -6.27
C TYR A 9 -6.17 -10.98 -5.49
N VAL A 10 -6.47 -11.51 -4.31
CA VAL A 10 -5.52 -12.26 -3.49
C VAL A 10 -6.11 -13.61 -3.11
N ALA A 11 -5.26 -14.62 -3.00
CA ALA A 11 -5.65 -15.95 -2.57
C ALA A 11 -5.41 -16.12 -1.07
N ARG A 12 -6.46 -16.48 -0.33
CA ARG A 12 -6.39 -16.74 1.11
C ARG A 12 -6.19 -18.22 1.39
N PHE A 13 -5.27 -18.51 2.28
CA PHE A 13 -4.93 -19.85 2.74
C PHE A 13 -5.08 -19.96 4.25
N THR A 14 -5.84 -20.94 4.72
CA THR A 14 -5.86 -21.29 6.15
C THR A 14 -4.58 -22.03 6.50
N ARG A 15 -3.98 -21.65 7.63
CA ARG A 15 -2.90 -22.44 8.24
C ARG A 15 -3.46 -23.41 9.27
N GLU A 16 -2.59 -24.34 9.67
CA GLU A 16 -2.82 -25.19 10.83
C GLU A 16 -3.14 -24.35 12.08
N LYS A 17 -3.91 -24.96 12.99
CA LYS A 17 -4.45 -24.33 14.19
C LYS A 17 -3.36 -23.59 14.98
N GLY A 18 -3.55 -22.28 15.19
CA GLY A 18 -2.65 -21.44 15.97
C GLY A 18 -1.67 -20.57 15.17
N LYS A 19 -1.71 -20.59 13.83
CA LYS A 19 -0.94 -19.67 12.97
C LYS A 19 -1.88 -18.72 12.21
N PRO A 20 -1.46 -17.48 11.92
CA PRO A 20 -2.25 -16.56 11.13
C PRO A 20 -2.46 -17.10 9.70
N ASP A 21 -3.61 -16.76 9.10
CA ASP A 21 -3.91 -17.04 7.70
C ASP A 21 -2.81 -16.43 6.81
N THR A 22 -2.48 -17.13 5.73
CA THR A 22 -1.52 -16.65 4.73
C THR A 22 -2.27 -16.15 3.51
N THR A 23 -1.86 -15.01 2.96
CA THR A 23 -2.49 -14.46 1.77
C THR A 23 -1.41 -14.21 0.72
N LEU A 24 -1.57 -14.79 -0.47
CA LEU A 24 -0.66 -14.61 -1.61
C LEU A 24 -1.34 -13.74 -2.68
N ASP A 25 -0.56 -12.93 -3.39
CA ASP A 25 -1.07 -12.21 -4.55
C ASP A 25 -1.40 -13.19 -5.67
N VAL A 26 -2.56 -12.98 -6.30
CA VAL A 26 -2.83 -13.58 -7.60
C VAL A 26 -2.04 -12.78 -8.62
N VAL A 27 -1.11 -13.44 -9.30
CA VAL A 27 -0.21 -12.79 -10.28
C VAL A 27 -0.74 -12.91 -11.71
N GLY A 28 -1.78 -13.70 -11.91
CA GLY A 28 -2.42 -13.84 -13.21
C GLY A 28 -3.51 -14.91 -13.20
N TRP A 29 -4.01 -15.20 -14.39
CA TRP A 29 -5.05 -16.18 -14.64
C TRP A 29 -4.57 -17.18 -15.69
N HIS A 30 -4.81 -18.46 -15.47
CA HIS A 30 -4.51 -19.48 -16.46
C HIS A 30 -5.42 -19.26 -17.67
N PRO A 31 -4.88 -19.11 -18.90
CA PRO A 31 -5.66 -18.67 -20.05
C PRO A 31 -6.73 -19.69 -20.49
N GLU A 32 -6.48 -20.98 -20.29
CA GLU A 32 -7.42 -22.05 -20.70
C GLU A 32 -8.42 -22.42 -19.59
N THR A 33 -7.95 -22.66 -18.36
CA THR A 33 -8.80 -23.11 -17.25
C THR A 33 -9.48 -21.97 -16.48
N GLY A 34 -8.96 -20.74 -16.59
CA GLY A 34 -9.42 -19.60 -15.79
C GLY A 34 -8.97 -19.65 -14.32
N ASP A 35 -8.03 -20.54 -13.97
CA ASP A 35 -7.55 -20.64 -12.59
C ASP A 35 -6.74 -19.42 -12.17
N ALA A 36 -6.97 -18.92 -10.96
CA ALA A 36 -6.11 -17.91 -10.34
C ALA A 36 -4.72 -18.51 -10.08
N LEU A 37 -3.66 -17.81 -10.50
CA LEU A 37 -2.27 -18.25 -10.36
C LEU A 37 -1.56 -17.51 -9.22
N VAL A 38 -0.87 -18.26 -8.37
CA VAL A 38 0.02 -17.76 -7.31
C VAL A 38 1.45 -18.27 -7.55
N VAL A 39 2.43 -17.54 -7.04
CA VAL A 39 3.85 -17.97 -7.09
C VAL A 39 4.14 -18.92 -5.94
N ASP A 40 4.61 -20.12 -6.27
CA ASP A 40 5.24 -21.04 -5.31
C ASP A 40 6.72 -20.68 -5.22
N THR A 41 7.10 -19.92 -4.19
CA THR A 41 8.47 -19.41 -4.04
C THR A 41 9.51 -20.48 -3.72
N ALA A 42 9.09 -21.66 -3.25
CA ALA A 42 10.00 -22.78 -2.99
C ALA A 42 10.45 -23.44 -4.30
N THR A 43 9.58 -23.45 -5.31
CA THR A 43 9.85 -24.08 -6.61
C THR A 43 10.09 -23.09 -7.75
N GLY A 44 9.74 -21.81 -7.54
CA GLY A 44 9.80 -20.77 -8.57
C GLY A 44 8.75 -20.92 -9.67
N GLN A 45 7.67 -21.66 -9.42
CA GLN A 45 6.64 -21.97 -10.43
C GLN A 45 5.32 -21.26 -10.13
N LEU A 46 4.53 -21.02 -11.20
CA LEU A 46 3.13 -20.64 -11.07
C LEU A 46 2.29 -21.88 -10.74
N ARG A 47 1.38 -21.74 -9.78
CA ARG A 47 0.43 -22.80 -9.41
C ARG A 47 -0.98 -22.24 -9.35
N ALA A 48 -1.94 -23.05 -9.76
CA ALA A 48 -3.35 -22.77 -9.53
C ALA A 48 -3.60 -22.68 -8.01
N ALA A 49 -4.15 -21.55 -7.56
CA ALA A 49 -4.39 -21.28 -6.14
C ALA A 49 -5.26 -22.37 -5.49
N GLY A 50 -6.31 -22.82 -6.20
CA GLY A 50 -7.19 -23.91 -5.74
C GLY A 50 -6.50 -25.26 -5.56
N GLY A 51 -5.35 -25.48 -6.20
CA GLY A 51 -4.54 -26.69 -6.07
C GLY A 51 -3.49 -26.63 -4.94
N VAL A 52 -3.36 -25.49 -4.26
CA VAL A 52 -2.40 -25.30 -3.17
C VAL A 52 -3.08 -25.64 -1.84
N ARG A 53 -2.39 -26.44 -1.01
CA ARG A 53 -2.92 -26.90 0.29
C ARG A 53 -3.32 -25.71 1.16
N GLY A 54 -4.53 -25.78 1.71
CA GLY A 54 -5.07 -24.76 2.60
C GLY A 54 -5.79 -23.62 1.90
N PHE A 55 -5.93 -23.64 0.56
CA PHE A 55 -6.72 -22.65 -0.16
C PHE A 55 -8.15 -22.57 0.37
N VAL A 56 -8.64 -21.33 0.55
CA VAL A 56 -9.99 -21.06 1.05
C VAL A 56 -10.82 -20.37 -0.02
N ARG A 57 -10.36 -19.21 -0.49
CA ARG A 57 -11.07 -18.37 -1.45
C ARG A 57 -10.15 -17.30 -2.03
N LEU A 58 -10.68 -16.59 -3.03
CA LEU A 58 -10.15 -15.30 -3.46
C LEU A 58 -10.85 -14.18 -2.70
N ASP A 59 -10.10 -13.16 -2.28
CA ASP A 59 -10.64 -11.89 -1.82
C ASP A 59 -10.32 -10.81 -2.86
N ALA A 60 -11.29 -9.93 -3.14
CA ALA A 60 -11.08 -8.78 -3.99
C ALA A 60 -10.22 -7.74 -3.27
N VAL A 61 -9.34 -7.10 -4.01
CA VAL A 61 -8.48 -5.98 -3.59
C VAL A 61 -8.49 -4.92 -4.70
N ASP A 62 -8.02 -3.72 -4.42
CA ASP A 62 -8.01 -2.69 -5.47
C ASP A 62 -7.01 -3.06 -6.57
N THR A 63 -7.35 -2.76 -7.82
CA THR A 63 -6.47 -3.05 -8.95
C THR A 63 -5.56 -1.87 -9.21
N ILE A 64 -4.25 -2.05 -9.37
CA ILE A 64 -3.38 -0.99 -9.92
C ILE A 64 -3.66 -0.86 -11.41
N VAL A 65 -4.05 0.33 -11.86
CA VAL A 65 -4.28 0.64 -13.29
C VAL A 65 -3.20 1.54 -13.88
N GLY A 66 -2.35 2.15 -13.06
CA GLY A 66 -1.23 2.95 -13.56
C GLY A 66 -0.42 3.63 -12.47
N THR A 67 0.62 4.34 -12.90
CA THR A 67 1.42 5.22 -12.04
C THR A 67 1.59 6.60 -12.68
N LEU A 68 1.68 7.63 -11.84
CA LEU A 68 1.94 9.00 -12.27
C LEU A 68 3.21 9.53 -11.59
N PRO A 69 4.04 10.34 -12.28
CA PRO A 69 5.16 11.01 -11.63
C PRO A 69 4.67 12.05 -10.61
N ALA A 70 5.43 12.24 -9.54
CA ALA A 70 5.10 13.18 -8.46
C ALA A 70 6.19 14.24 -8.24
N GLU A 71 6.88 14.64 -9.32
CA GLU A 71 8.01 15.58 -9.21
C GLU A 71 7.64 16.84 -8.42
N GLY A 72 8.43 17.13 -7.37
CA GLY A 72 8.27 18.29 -6.50
C GLY A 72 7.19 18.16 -5.41
N TRP A 73 6.39 17.08 -5.42
CA TRP A 73 5.43 16.81 -4.35
C TRP A 73 6.12 16.30 -3.09
N ARG A 74 5.56 16.68 -1.93
CA ARG A 74 6.05 16.27 -0.62
C ARG A 74 4.89 15.86 0.29
N ALA A 75 5.10 14.86 1.13
CA ALA A 75 4.26 14.62 2.30
C ALA A 75 4.86 15.36 3.50
N VAL A 76 4.01 15.99 4.29
CA VAL A 76 4.41 16.68 5.52
C VAL A 76 3.52 16.27 6.66
N TRP A 77 4.13 15.98 7.80
CA TRP A 77 3.42 15.69 9.04
C TRP A 77 4.25 16.12 10.23
N TRP A 78 3.60 16.24 11.38
CA TRP A 78 4.26 16.65 12.60
C TRP A 78 4.57 15.44 13.46
N ARG A 79 5.82 15.37 13.94
CA ARG A 79 6.23 14.42 14.96
C ARG A 79 6.29 15.14 16.29
N ASP A 80 5.61 14.58 17.29
CA ASP A 80 5.50 15.15 18.64
C ASP A 80 5.03 16.61 18.60
N GLY A 81 4.26 16.96 17.56
CA GLY A 81 3.77 18.29 17.20
C GLY A 81 4.82 19.40 16.97
N ALA A 82 6.09 19.19 17.30
CA ALA A 82 7.12 20.23 17.29
C ALA A 82 7.98 20.25 16.03
N GLN A 83 8.10 19.11 15.33
CA GLN A 83 8.98 18.98 14.16
C GLN A 83 8.21 18.47 12.95
N ALA A 84 8.22 19.26 11.87
CA ALA A 84 7.74 18.81 10.57
C ALA A 84 8.71 17.78 9.99
N VAL A 85 8.19 16.59 9.72
CA VAL A 85 8.83 15.61 8.86
C VAL A 85 8.36 15.89 7.44
N VAL A 86 9.30 15.92 6.50
CA VAL A 86 9.04 16.22 5.09
C VAL A 86 9.66 15.11 4.26
N GLU A 87 8.82 14.40 3.50
CA GLU A 87 9.28 13.36 2.60
C GLU A 87 8.93 13.68 1.14
N PRO A 88 9.85 13.45 0.19
CA PRO A 88 9.51 13.54 -1.22
C PRO A 88 8.57 12.40 -1.61
N ILE A 89 7.60 12.72 -2.47
CA ILE A 89 6.74 11.71 -3.10
C ILE A 89 7.41 11.25 -4.40
N ALA A 90 7.64 9.95 -4.54
CA ALA A 90 8.24 9.36 -5.73
C ALA A 90 7.26 9.30 -6.92
N GLY A 91 5.99 9.06 -6.62
CA GLY A 91 4.94 8.88 -7.62
C GLY A 91 3.59 8.63 -6.99
N TRP A 92 2.57 8.48 -7.83
CA TRP A 92 1.22 8.10 -7.45
C TRP A 92 0.88 6.75 -8.04
N VAL A 93 0.18 5.90 -7.30
CA VAL A 93 -0.48 4.69 -7.82
C VAL A 93 -1.94 5.02 -8.06
N VAL A 94 -2.40 4.78 -9.29
CA VAL A 94 -3.80 4.92 -9.64
C VAL A 94 -4.48 3.55 -9.52
N THR A 95 -5.58 3.50 -8.78
CA THR A 95 -6.38 2.29 -8.57
C THR A 95 -7.60 2.24 -9.49
N GLY A 96 -8.16 1.04 -9.67
CA GLY A 96 -9.27 0.80 -10.60
C GLY A 96 -10.58 1.50 -10.24
N ASP A 97 -10.72 1.99 -9.01
CA ASP A 97 -11.82 2.84 -8.55
C ASP A 97 -11.61 4.33 -8.89
N GLY A 98 -10.47 4.69 -9.49
CA GLY A 98 -10.12 6.06 -9.88
C GLY A 98 -9.39 6.85 -8.79
N CYS A 99 -9.07 6.25 -7.64
CA CYS A 99 -8.26 6.90 -6.62
C CYS A 99 -6.77 6.95 -7.01
N ALA A 100 -6.04 7.90 -6.42
CA ALA A 100 -4.60 8.04 -6.59
C ALA A 100 -3.91 8.14 -5.21
N TYR A 101 -2.95 7.25 -4.97
CA TYR A 101 -2.26 7.12 -3.68
C TYR A 101 -0.78 7.47 -3.82
N PRO A 102 -0.22 8.35 -2.98
CA PRO A 102 1.19 8.72 -3.02
C PRO A 102 2.09 7.59 -2.53
N ILE A 103 3.28 7.49 -3.13
CA ILE A 103 4.37 6.61 -2.70
C ILE A 103 5.52 7.47 -2.15
N GLY A 104 5.88 7.28 -0.88
CA GLY A 104 7.05 7.94 -0.25
C GLY A 104 8.38 7.29 -0.59
N VAL A 105 9.50 8.00 -0.37
CA VAL A 105 10.86 7.51 -0.68
C VAL A 105 11.53 6.82 0.53
N ASP A 106 11.15 7.14 1.78
CA ASP A 106 11.88 6.66 2.98
C ASP A 106 11.47 5.25 3.46
N ALA A 107 10.38 4.69 2.91
CA ALA A 107 9.99 3.30 3.19
C ALA A 107 9.32 2.60 2.00
N GLY A 108 9.09 3.30 0.87
CA GLY A 108 8.32 2.77 -0.25
C GLY A 108 6.87 2.42 0.10
N GLU A 109 6.39 2.84 1.27
CA GLU A 109 5.02 2.61 1.71
C GLU A 109 4.06 3.54 0.96
N MET A 110 2.90 2.99 0.61
CA MET A 110 1.82 3.75 -0.01
C MET A 110 0.91 4.29 1.07
N TYR A 111 0.56 5.58 0.98
CA TYR A 111 -0.28 6.22 1.98
C TYR A 111 -1.71 6.29 1.48
N GLY A 112 -2.54 5.35 1.98
CA GLY A 112 -3.96 5.22 1.66
C GLY A 112 -4.88 6.10 2.51
N ASP A 113 -4.44 6.40 3.72
CA ASP A 113 -4.97 7.36 4.69
C ASP A 113 -3.74 8.07 5.29
N ALA A 114 -3.93 9.20 6.00
CA ALA A 114 -2.84 9.94 6.65
C ALA A 114 -1.87 8.95 7.35
N ILE A 115 -0.60 8.93 6.91
CA ILE A 115 0.54 8.11 7.35
C ILE A 115 0.33 7.54 8.76
N THR A 116 0.00 6.25 8.87
CA THR A 116 0.11 5.49 10.12
C THR A 116 1.08 4.33 9.90
N GLY A 117 2.34 4.65 9.61
CA GLY A 117 3.42 3.67 9.37
C GLY A 117 4.52 3.63 10.43
N LEU A 118 4.58 4.60 11.35
CA LEU A 118 5.58 4.59 12.44
C LEU A 118 4.90 4.41 13.80
N PRO A 119 5.52 3.69 14.76
CA PRO A 119 5.09 3.71 16.14
C PRO A 119 5.31 5.12 16.72
N GLY A 120 4.20 5.83 16.92
CA GLY A 120 4.11 7.21 17.38
C GLY A 120 2.82 7.82 16.82
N GLU A 121 2.13 8.66 17.58
CA GLU A 121 0.89 9.32 17.11
C GLU A 121 1.25 10.26 15.95
N ILE A 122 1.04 9.82 14.72
CA ILE A 122 1.12 10.66 13.53
C ILE A 122 -0.26 11.27 13.31
N GLU A 123 -0.37 12.58 13.49
CA GLU A 123 -1.56 13.34 13.12
C GLU A 123 -1.36 14.10 11.80
N GLY A 124 -2.39 14.11 10.95
CA GLY A 124 -2.61 15.16 9.96
C GLY A 124 -1.56 15.28 8.85
N VAL A 125 -1.38 14.22 8.06
CA VAL A 125 -0.49 14.30 6.88
C VAL A 125 -1.08 15.20 5.82
N GLU A 126 -0.31 16.23 5.44
CA GLU A 126 -0.63 17.14 4.34
C GLU A 126 0.24 16.79 3.12
N LEU A 127 -0.39 16.71 1.95
CA LEU A 127 0.30 16.62 0.67
C LEU A 127 0.54 18.02 0.12
N LEU A 128 1.82 18.39 -0.02
CA LEU A 128 2.23 19.69 -0.50
C LEU A 128 2.61 19.62 -1.99
N PRO A 129 1.95 20.41 -2.85
CA PRO A 129 2.32 20.51 -4.25
C PRO A 129 3.68 21.21 -4.45
N PRO A 130 4.28 21.06 -5.65
CA PRO A 130 5.51 21.73 -6.01
C PRO A 130 5.42 23.26 -5.83
N GLY A 131 6.47 23.85 -5.27
CA GLY A 131 6.56 25.31 -5.07
C GLY A 131 5.76 25.85 -3.88
N ARG A 132 4.98 25.03 -3.17
CA ARG A 132 4.34 25.45 -1.92
C ARG A 132 5.35 25.46 -0.77
N GLU A 133 5.34 26.51 0.03
CA GLU A 133 6.17 26.58 1.24
C GLU A 133 5.67 25.59 2.30
N LEU A 134 6.58 25.17 3.19
CA LEU A 134 6.19 24.33 4.31
C LEU A 134 5.26 25.13 5.23
N PRO A 135 4.15 24.54 5.71
CA PRO A 135 3.32 25.20 6.71
C PRO A 135 4.17 25.48 7.95
N ASP A 136 3.97 26.66 8.55
CA ASP A 136 4.55 26.97 9.85
C ASP A 136 4.03 25.96 10.90
N ALA A 137 4.87 25.66 11.90
CA ALA A 137 4.44 24.86 13.04
C ALA A 137 3.22 25.50 13.70
N ASP A 138 2.20 24.70 14.02
CA ASP A 138 1.01 25.18 14.72
C ASP A 138 1.46 25.91 15.99
N PRO A 139 1.13 27.20 16.16
CA PRO A 139 1.48 27.96 17.35
C PRO A 139 0.95 27.32 18.65
N ALA A 140 -0.09 26.48 18.58
CA ALA A 140 -0.57 25.70 19.73
C ALA A 140 0.45 24.68 20.23
N VAL A 141 1.34 24.18 19.36
CA VAL A 141 2.39 23.23 19.76
C VAL A 141 3.64 23.94 20.30
N ARG A 142 3.90 25.20 19.90
CA ARG A 142 5.03 25.97 20.47
C ARG A 142 4.84 26.37 21.94
N ALA A 143 3.64 26.20 22.49
CA ALA A 143 3.26 26.69 23.81
C ALA A 143 3.12 25.60 24.90
N ALA A 144 3.39 24.33 24.56
CA ALA A 144 3.40 23.19 25.49
C ALA A 144 4.84 22.79 25.85
#